data_AF-A0A947YTK8-F1
#
_entry.id   AF-A0A947YTK8-F1
#
_cell.length_a   1.000
_cell.length_b   1.000
_cell.length_c   1.000
_cell.angle_alpha   90.00
_cell.angle_beta   90.00
_cell.angle_gamma   90.00
#
_symmetry.space_group_name_H-M   'P 1'
#
loop_
_entity.id
_entity.type
_entity.pdbx_description
1 polymer ?
#
loop_
_entity_poly.entity_id
_entity_poly.type
_entity_poly.pdbx_seq_one_letter_code
_entity_poly.pdbx_strand_id
1 'polypeptide(L)'
;MKNKRFFLRFLATLTAVTSLVFVWSCIERPMKVADPQPDVISDFSAVQASTRDVDILFQIDTSGSMRGEQETLRNNFSSLMRVLKDISGGLPNVHIGVITPDIGTYTFNVGGCEGVGDDGLLVKGGCANPVGQNFVVDVEPAGCTITRDNDTNICSAHDCSQTNCEVSAFTIEGVATEPAGLQFATDEDGCPRCRNYTGEDLEDVFSCMADAGTSGCGFEQHFEAMLRSLTPGKNPGFIRSNAYLALFFISDEDDCSAKQPGTIFDDSDTSISGNLGPLSSFRCTEFGIVCDNAWQRVITGGVVNYQNCHSRPANDNNNLLQPVSTYTNFLSTIKSSELTIVGAIGGPYNNGALSVGVDENSWPELQPVCYAPSDTVGAVSGIRLFEFVNYFLTDEADLNWAYTSICNPDYSQALEGLGEKIKALVEVQCITTPLKGCPDPSFANGGTKLTSLSDAEAQTCNPNCEVKDILSTGETVPITICPDTYMGGHPQKRDPNLPVNQCWHVTFNEECAAPDANYGPSRGAEIIISRKTNPAPGTRASITCAGFPLTEQLCQDDIDNDFDGLRDCQDPDCQANNNEICN
;
A
#
# COMPACT_ATOMS: atom_id res chain seq x y z
N MET A 1 -32.97 39.61 39.01
CA MET A 1 -33.24 40.39 37.78
C MET A 1 -33.97 39.48 36.80
N LYS A 2 -35.04 40.02 36.22
CA LYS A 2 -36.09 39.46 35.33
C LYS A 2 -35.54 38.54 34.20
N ASN A 3 -36.20 37.51 33.67
CA ASN A 3 -37.60 37.04 33.71
C ASN A 3 -37.65 35.53 33.40
N LYS A 4 -38.41 34.75 34.19
CA LYS A 4 -38.86 33.38 33.89
C LYS A 4 -40.40 33.35 33.91
N ARG A 5 -40.97 32.63 32.93
CA ARG A 5 -42.16 31.74 32.99
C ARG A 5 -43.56 32.29 33.36
N PHE A 6 -44.52 31.77 32.58
CA PHE A 6 -45.84 31.23 32.97
C PHE A 6 -47.02 32.18 33.29
N PHE A 7 -48.13 32.00 32.56
CA PHE A 7 -49.53 32.07 33.04
C PHE A 7 -50.41 31.34 32.00
N LEU A 8 -50.78 30.07 32.21
CA LEU A 8 -52.02 29.54 32.82
C LEU A 8 -53.35 30.14 32.30
N ARG A 9 -54.24 29.27 31.79
CA ARG A 9 -55.66 29.21 32.22
C ARG A 9 -56.34 27.90 31.82
N PHE A 10 -56.94 27.27 32.84
CA PHE A 10 -57.86 26.12 32.83
C PHE A 10 -59.19 26.42 32.11
N LEU A 11 -59.83 25.40 31.52
CA LEU A 11 -61.17 24.92 31.95
C LEU A 11 -61.55 23.60 31.23
N ALA A 12 -62.24 22.73 31.96
CA ALA A 12 -62.70 21.40 31.58
C ALA A 12 -64.15 21.39 31.04
N THR A 13 -64.65 20.18 30.71
CA THR A 13 -66.04 19.75 30.35
C THR A 13 -66.45 19.89 28.88
N LEU A 14 -67.26 19.04 28.24
CA LEU A 14 -67.77 17.66 28.38
C LEU A 14 -68.59 17.42 27.08
N THR A 15 -68.76 16.17 26.63
CA THR A 15 -69.80 15.63 25.70
C THR A 15 -69.88 16.11 24.23
N ALA A 16 -69.75 15.16 23.29
CA ALA A 16 -70.87 14.56 22.53
C ALA A 16 -70.44 14.08 21.13
N VAL A 17 -70.79 12.83 20.83
CA VAL A 17 -70.63 12.13 19.55
C VAL A 17 -71.62 12.69 18.51
N THR A 18 -71.14 13.07 17.33
CA THR A 18 -71.95 13.08 16.10
C THR A 18 -71.06 12.83 14.87
N SER A 19 -71.36 11.74 14.18
CA SER A 19 -70.78 11.25 12.94
C SER A 19 -70.97 12.24 11.78
N LEU A 20 -69.90 12.60 11.07
CA LEU A 20 -69.97 13.18 9.73
C LEU A 20 -69.31 12.21 8.74
N VAL A 21 -70.13 11.63 7.87
CA VAL A 21 -69.72 10.83 6.72
C VAL A 21 -69.11 11.78 5.69
N PHE A 22 -67.78 11.78 5.58
CA PHE A 22 -67.08 12.41 4.45
C PHE A 22 -67.02 11.40 3.31
N VAL A 23 -67.73 11.72 2.22
CA VAL A 23 -67.60 11.02 0.94
C VAL A 23 -66.23 11.39 0.37
N TRP A 24 -65.27 10.47 0.46
CA TRP A 24 -64.05 10.53 -0.34
C TRP A 24 -64.42 10.25 -1.80
N SER A 25 -64.43 11.28 -2.64
CA SER A 25 -64.23 11.05 -4.07
C SER A 25 -62.72 10.82 -4.26
N CYS A 26 -62.31 9.58 -4.48
CA CYS A 26 -60.97 9.31 -4.98
C CYS A 26 -60.84 9.98 -6.35
N ILE A 27 -60.04 11.04 -6.42
CA ILE A 27 -59.48 11.49 -7.69
C ILE A 27 -58.44 10.42 -8.05
N GLU A 28 -58.81 9.47 -8.90
CA GLU A 28 -57.82 8.69 -9.64
C GLU A 28 -57.07 9.67 -10.54
N ARG A 29 -55.95 10.19 -10.03
CA ARG A 29 -54.90 10.64 -10.93
C ARG A 29 -54.24 9.36 -11.44
N PRO A 30 -54.23 9.08 -12.75
CA PRO A 30 -53.30 8.07 -13.24
C PRO A 30 -51.91 8.54 -12.81
N MET A 31 -51.28 7.78 -11.92
CA MET A 31 -49.85 7.92 -11.72
C MET A 31 -49.23 7.65 -13.08
N LYS A 32 -48.62 8.69 -13.65
CA LYS A 32 -47.71 8.50 -14.76
C LYS A 32 -46.61 7.61 -14.19
N VAL A 33 -46.58 6.35 -14.61
CA VAL A 33 -45.46 5.45 -14.37
C VAL A 33 -44.23 6.24 -14.80
N ALA A 34 -43.32 6.49 -13.85
CA ALA A 34 -42.03 7.04 -14.23
C ALA A 34 -41.37 5.96 -15.08
N ASP A 35 -40.96 6.31 -16.30
CA ASP A 35 -40.12 5.45 -17.13
C ASP A 35 -38.90 5.04 -16.28
N PRO A 36 -38.53 3.75 -16.21
CA PRO A 36 -37.45 3.33 -15.34
C PRO A 36 -36.14 3.90 -15.88
N GLN A 37 -35.47 4.72 -15.08
CA GLN A 37 -34.05 4.97 -15.29
C GLN A 37 -33.30 4.24 -14.19
N PRO A 38 -32.64 3.14 -14.54
CA PRO A 38 -31.38 2.79 -13.92
C PRO A 38 -30.30 2.90 -15.00
N ASP A 39 -29.76 4.10 -15.17
CA ASP A 39 -28.36 4.20 -15.57
C ASP A 39 -27.60 4.44 -14.26
N VAL A 40 -27.39 3.36 -13.49
CA VAL A 40 -26.48 3.43 -12.33
C VAL A 40 -25.09 3.46 -12.94
N ILE A 41 -24.41 4.58 -12.78
CA ILE A 41 -23.04 4.72 -13.26
C ILE A 41 -22.12 4.22 -12.15
N SER A 42 -21.39 3.13 -12.42
CA SER A 42 -20.24 2.74 -11.62
C SER A 42 -19.04 3.54 -12.12
N ASP A 43 -18.53 4.45 -11.29
CA ASP A 43 -17.31 5.21 -11.56
C ASP A 43 -16.22 4.77 -10.59
N PHE A 44 -15.11 4.29 -11.12
CA PHE A 44 -13.94 3.94 -10.34
C PHE A 44 -12.66 4.45 -11.01
N SER A 45 -11.77 4.98 -10.18
CA SER A 45 -10.47 5.49 -10.60
C SER A 45 -9.39 4.79 -9.76
N ALA A 46 -8.75 3.77 -10.33
CA ALA A 46 -7.59 3.15 -9.72
C ALA A 46 -6.30 3.80 -10.20
N VAL A 47 -5.35 3.87 -9.28
CA VAL A 47 -3.93 3.92 -9.65
C VAL A 47 -3.65 2.60 -10.32
N GLN A 48 -3.73 2.58 -11.65
CA GLN A 48 -3.48 1.38 -12.40
C GLN A 48 -1.97 1.21 -12.49
N ALA A 49 -1.36 0.66 -11.43
CA ALA A 49 -0.16 -0.12 -11.64
C ALA A 49 -0.58 -1.21 -12.64
N SER A 50 -0.05 -1.11 -13.86
CA SER A 50 -0.25 -2.07 -14.95
C SER A 50 0.21 -3.50 -14.61
N THR A 51 0.59 -3.73 -13.36
CA THR A 51 1.46 -4.77 -12.88
C THR A 51 1.20 -4.97 -11.40
N ARG A 52 1.07 -6.23 -10.96
CA ARG A 52 1.10 -6.62 -9.53
C ARG A 52 2.53 -6.56 -9.00
N ASP A 53 3.26 -5.51 -9.36
CA ASP A 53 4.67 -5.35 -9.09
C ASP A 53 4.84 -4.47 -7.84
N VAL A 54 5.57 -4.98 -6.85
CA VAL A 54 5.86 -4.27 -5.60
C VAL A 54 7.36 -4.35 -5.31
N ASP A 55 8.00 -3.20 -5.16
CA ASP A 55 9.37 -3.08 -4.68
C ASP A 55 9.32 -2.71 -3.20
N ILE A 56 9.82 -3.57 -2.32
CA ILE A 56 9.83 -3.38 -0.87
C ILE A 56 11.27 -3.16 -0.43
N LEU A 57 11.54 -1.98 0.13
CA LEU A 57 12.82 -1.65 0.72
C LEU A 57 12.68 -1.59 2.25
N PHE A 58 13.28 -2.56 2.93
CA PHE A 58 13.47 -2.52 4.37
C PHE A 58 14.76 -1.76 4.67
N GLN A 59 14.68 -0.79 5.57
CA GLN A 59 15.85 -0.18 6.17
C GLN A 59 15.94 -0.61 7.62
N ILE A 60 16.97 -1.39 7.93
CA ILE A 60 17.15 -2.02 9.22
C ILE A 60 18.32 -1.37 9.92
N ASP A 61 18.06 -0.83 11.10
CA ASP A 61 19.07 -0.31 11.98
C ASP A 61 20.00 -1.43 12.47
N THR A 62 21.29 -1.11 12.45
CA THR A 62 22.39 -2.01 12.80
C THR A 62 23.16 -1.51 14.01
N SER A 63 22.56 -0.63 14.82
CA SER A 63 23.04 -0.24 16.14
C SER A 63 23.14 -1.44 17.09
N GLY A 64 23.87 -1.28 18.20
CA GLY A 64 24.19 -2.39 19.11
C GLY A 64 22.97 -2.95 19.88
N SER A 65 21.91 -2.16 20.05
CA SER A 65 20.66 -2.50 20.74
C SER A 65 19.77 -3.41 19.88
N MET A 66 19.80 -3.24 18.57
CA MET A 66 18.85 -3.80 17.59
C MET A 66 18.77 -5.33 17.45
N ARG A 67 19.53 -6.11 18.24
CA ARG A 67 19.55 -7.59 18.09
C ARG A 67 18.18 -8.21 18.37
N GLY A 68 17.48 -7.76 19.42
CA GLY A 68 16.19 -8.33 19.81
C GLY A 68 15.08 -7.95 18.83
N GLU A 69 15.15 -6.74 18.31
CA GLU A 69 14.24 -6.10 17.38
C GLU A 69 14.37 -6.77 16.00
N GLN A 70 15.60 -7.01 15.52
CA GLN A 70 15.85 -7.79 14.31
C GLN A 70 15.35 -9.24 14.46
N GLU A 71 15.49 -9.87 15.63
CA GLU A 71 14.90 -11.20 15.88
C GLU A 71 13.37 -11.16 15.83
N THR A 72 12.75 -10.14 16.41
CA THR A 72 11.29 -9.94 16.39
C THR A 72 10.78 -9.72 14.96
N LEU A 73 11.46 -8.87 14.18
CA LEU A 73 11.16 -8.65 12.76
C LEU A 73 11.18 -9.96 11.97
N ARG A 74 12.23 -10.77 12.13
CA ARG A 74 12.35 -12.06 11.44
C ARG A 74 11.25 -13.04 11.85
N ASN A 75 10.91 -13.10 13.13
CA ASN A 75 9.86 -13.99 13.64
C ASN A 75 8.45 -13.59 13.17
N ASN A 76 8.23 -12.32 12.84
CA ASN A 76 6.93 -11.81 12.41
C ASN A 76 6.81 -11.57 10.90
N PHE A 77 7.89 -11.71 10.11
CA PHE A 77 7.85 -11.48 8.66
C PHE A 77 6.81 -12.35 7.93
N SER A 78 6.56 -13.56 8.43
CA SER A 78 5.52 -14.46 7.91
C SER A 78 4.11 -13.84 7.95
N SER A 79 3.85 -12.88 8.84
CA SER A 79 2.58 -12.15 8.87
C SER A 79 2.37 -11.29 7.62
N LEU A 80 3.42 -10.60 7.13
CA LEU A 80 3.36 -9.88 5.86
C LEU A 80 3.15 -10.86 4.70
N MET A 81 3.96 -11.93 4.66
CA MET A 81 3.90 -12.90 3.58
C MET A 81 2.57 -13.64 3.49
N ARG A 82 1.94 -13.93 4.63
CA ARG A 82 0.58 -14.49 4.70
C ARG A 82 -0.41 -13.61 3.96
N VAL A 83 -0.42 -12.30 4.24
CA VAL A 83 -1.34 -11.36 3.56
C VAL A 83 -1.01 -11.25 2.07
N LEU A 84 0.27 -11.16 1.70
CA LEU A 84 0.67 -11.03 0.30
C LEU A 84 0.37 -12.27 -0.54
N LYS A 85 0.50 -13.48 0.04
CA LYS A 85 0.15 -14.76 -0.62
C LYS A 85 -1.36 -14.95 -0.74
N ASP A 86 -2.14 -14.36 0.16
CA ASP A 86 -3.62 -14.42 0.18
C ASP A 86 -4.29 -13.46 -0.81
N ILE A 87 -3.53 -12.52 -1.41
CA ILE A 87 -4.08 -11.62 -2.43
C ILE A 87 -4.59 -12.45 -3.61
N SER A 88 -5.80 -12.16 -4.10
CA SER A 88 -6.33 -12.69 -5.36
C SER A 88 -5.28 -12.75 -6.46
N GLY A 89 -5.03 -13.93 -7.04
CA GLY A 89 -3.97 -14.15 -8.02
C GLY A 89 -2.62 -14.56 -7.41
N GLY A 90 -2.57 -14.82 -6.10
CA GLY A 90 -1.39 -15.23 -5.35
C GLY A 90 -0.35 -14.11 -5.14
N LEU A 91 0.86 -14.50 -4.72
CA LEU A 91 1.92 -13.56 -4.39
C LEU A 91 2.20 -12.56 -5.54
N PRO A 92 2.17 -11.23 -5.31
CA PRO A 92 2.59 -10.26 -6.31
C PRO A 92 4.04 -10.47 -6.77
N ASN A 93 4.43 -9.83 -7.86
CA ASN A 93 5.82 -9.80 -8.31
C ASN A 93 6.62 -8.88 -7.39
N VAL A 94 7.50 -9.45 -6.57
CA VAL A 94 8.19 -8.71 -5.52
C VAL A 94 9.68 -8.55 -5.83
N HIS A 95 10.17 -7.33 -5.63
CA HIS A 95 11.57 -7.07 -5.33
C HIS A 95 11.67 -6.75 -3.84
N ILE A 96 12.53 -7.46 -3.09
CA ILE A 96 12.71 -7.19 -1.65
C ILE A 96 14.17 -6.90 -1.37
N GLY A 97 14.45 -5.68 -0.91
CA GLY A 97 15.78 -5.18 -0.61
C GLY A 97 15.93 -4.82 0.86
N VAL A 98 17.14 -5.00 1.39
CA VAL A 98 17.53 -4.49 2.71
C VAL A 98 18.65 -3.46 2.52
N ILE A 99 18.56 -2.33 3.20
CA ILE A 99 19.66 -1.39 3.41
C ILE A 99 19.85 -1.11 4.90
N THR A 100 20.99 -0.55 5.27
CA THR A 100 21.26 -0.04 6.63
C THR A 100 21.20 1.49 6.64
N PRO A 101 21.10 2.14 7.81
CA PRO A 101 21.25 3.60 7.93
C PRO A 101 22.71 4.07 7.90
N ASP A 102 23.69 3.17 7.71
CA ASP A 102 25.10 3.51 7.77
C ASP A 102 25.59 4.19 6.47
N ILE A 103 25.78 5.50 6.57
CA ILE A 103 26.38 6.35 5.52
C ILE A 103 27.76 6.88 5.96
N GLY A 104 28.24 6.40 7.11
CA GLY A 104 29.49 6.80 7.73
C GLY A 104 29.57 8.29 8.10
N THR A 105 30.72 8.65 8.64
CA THR A 105 31.08 10.01 9.07
C THR A 105 32.23 10.59 8.22
N TYR A 106 32.42 10.03 7.01
CA TYR A 106 33.42 10.43 6.03
C TYR A 106 34.85 10.37 6.58
N THR A 107 35.42 11.54 6.89
CA THR A 107 36.82 11.68 7.32
C THR A 107 36.97 11.59 8.83
N PHE A 108 35.88 11.66 9.58
CA PHE A 108 35.91 11.58 11.03
C PHE A 108 35.95 10.11 11.46
N ASN A 109 36.73 9.82 12.49
CA ASN A 109 36.93 8.45 12.95
C ASN A 109 36.02 8.18 14.15
N VAL A 110 34.73 7.98 13.86
CA VAL A 110 33.74 7.50 14.82
C VAL A 110 33.63 5.99 14.65
N GLY A 111 33.79 5.24 15.75
CA GLY A 111 33.79 3.77 15.70
C GLY A 111 32.46 3.23 15.15
N GLY A 112 32.54 2.38 14.13
CA GLY A 112 31.35 1.83 13.45
C GLY A 112 30.75 2.75 12.40
N CYS A 113 31.34 3.94 12.16
CA CYS A 113 30.89 4.94 11.20
C CYS A 113 31.99 5.33 10.21
N GLU A 114 32.97 4.46 9.95
CA GLU A 114 34.15 4.82 9.17
C GLU A 114 33.83 5.02 7.69
N GLY A 115 34.41 6.06 7.08
CA GLY A 115 34.29 6.29 5.64
C GLY A 115 32.85 6.61 5.21
N VAL A 116 32.33 5.86 4.24
CA VAL A 116 31.00 6.09 3.65
C VAL A 116 29.95 5.09 4.13
N GLY A 117 30.27 4.26 5.13
CA GLY A 117 29.40 3.17 5.57
C GLY A 117 29.03 2.22 4.43
N ASP A 118 27.78 1.76 4.43
CA ASP A 118 27.17 0.99 3.34
C ASP A 118 26.72 1.87 2.17
N ASP A 119 26.70 3.20 2.36
CA ASP A 119 26.46 4.20 1.32
C ASP A 119 25.10 4.02 0.60
N GLY A 120 24.13 3.35 1.24
CA GLY A 120 22.82 3.02 0.66
C GLY A 120 22.85 1.87 -0.35
N LEU A 121 23.89 1.05 -0.38
CA LEU A 121 23.91 -0.19 -1.17
C LEU A 121 22.98 -1.22 -0.54
N LEU A 122 22.27 -1.97 -1.39
CA LEU A 122 21.50 -3.14 -0.94
C LEU A 122 22.44 -4.18 -0.33
N VAL A 123 22.07 -4.67 0.85
CA VAL A 123 22.82 -5.66 1.62
C VAL A 123 22.04 -6.97 1.70
N LYS A 124 22.78 -8.08 1.71
CA LYS A 124 22.25 -9.41 2.01
C LYS A 124 23.06 -10.13 3.10
N GLY A 125 23.89 -9.38 3.84
CA GLY A 125 24.76 -9.92 4.88
C GLY A 125 25.59 -11.14 4.43
N GLY A 126 25.69 -12.13 5.31
CA GLY A 126 26.37 -13.41 5.06
C GLY A 126 25.54 -14.44 4.28
N CYS A 127 24.40 -14.05 3.71
CA CYS A 127 23.42 -14.97 3.15
C CYS A 127 23.85 -15.54 1.79
N ALA A 128 23.64 -16.84 1.62
CA ALA A 128 23.88 -17.52 0.36
C ALA A 128 22.94 -16.98 -0.74
N ASN A 129 21.65 -16.92 -0.41
CA ASN A 129 20.62 -16.27 -1.20
C ASN A 129 20.45 -14.78 -0.81
N PRO A 130 19.93 -13.92 -1.69
CA PRO A 130 19.75 -14.13 -3.13
C PRO A 130 21.09 -14.29 -3.87
N VAL A 131 21.07 -14.95 -5.03
CA VAL A 131 22.23 -15.25 -5.87
C VAL A 131 22.32 -14.25 -7.02
N GLY A 132 23.52 -13.72 -7.26
CA GLY A 132 23.79 -12.80 -8.37
C GLY A 132 23.28 -11.37 -8.16
N GLN A 133 22.49 -11.13 -7.12
CA GLN A 133 21.99 -9.81 -6.69
C GLN A 133 22.05 -9.70 -5.15
N ASN A 134 21.88 -8.47 -4.64
CA ASN A 134 21.76 -8.19 -3.20
C ASN A 134 20.31 -7.91 -2.76
N PHE A 135 19.34 -8.16 -3.64
CA PHE A 135 17.91 -8.08 -3.36
C PHE A 135 17.22 -9.31 -3.93
N VAL A 136 16.10 -9.68 -3.33
CA VAL A 136 15.28 -10.79 -3.79
C VAL A 136 14.51 -10.36 -5.03
N VAL A 137 14.46 -11.26 -6.00
CA VAL A 137 13.52 -11.20 -7.12
C VAL A 137 12.66 -12.46 -7.03
N ASP A 138 11.35 -12.28 -6.87
CA ASP A 138 10.36 -13.35 -7.01
C ASP A 138 9.20 -12.82 -7.87
N VAL A 139 9.14 -13.26 -9.13
CA VAL A 139 8.16 -12.78 -10.12
C VAL A 139 7.53 -13.95 -10.90
N GLU A 140 6.32 -13.76 -11.43
CA GLU A 140 5.72 -14.74 -12.34
C GLU A 140 6.52 -14.83 -13.67
N PRO A 141 6.65 -16.02 -14.28
CA PRO A 141 7.33 -16.17 -15.55
C PRO A 141 6.62 -15.46 -16.70
N ALA A 142 7.39 -14.85 -17.59
CA ALA A 142 6.85 -14.11 -18.73
C ALA A 142 6.58 -15.01 -19.94
N GLY A 143 5.47 -14.76 -20.65
CA GLY A 143 5.16 -15.41 -21.92
C GLY A 143 4.74 -16.88 -21.82
N CYS A 144 4.10 -17.27 -20.72
CA CYS A 144 3.46 -18.57 -20.52
C CYS A 144 2.04 -18.40 -19.96
N THR A 145 1.29 -19.49 -19.94
CA THR A 145 -0.06 -19.60 -19.40
C THR A 145 -0.03 -20.25 -18.02
N ILE A 146 -0.73 -19.65 -17.06
CA ILE A 146 -0.91 -20.15 -15.70
C ILE A 146 -2.42 -20.22 -15.45
N THR A 147 -2.92 -21.39 -15.05
CA THR A 147 -4.31 -21.59 -14.64
C THR A 147 -4.35 -21.69 -13.12
N ARG A 148 -4.94 -20.67 -12.50
CA ARG A 148 -5.07 -20.55 -11.04
C ARG A 148 -6.53 -20.70 -10.64
N ASP A 149 -6.76 -21.37 -9.52
CA ASP A 149 -8.05 -21.37 -8.83
C ASP A 149 -8.20 -20.05 -8.08
N ASN A 150 -9.29 -19.33 -8.32
CA ASN A 150 -9.46 -17.97 -7.80
C ASN A 150 -9.71 -17.95 -6.29
N ASP A 151 -10.35 -18.98 -5.74
CA ASP A 151 -10.70 -19.03 -4.30
C ASP A 151 -9.51 -19.45 -3.43
N THR A 152 -8.62 -20.28 -3.96
CA THR A 152 -7.52 -20.90 -3.19
C THR A 152 -6.14 -20.41 -3.58
N ASN A 153 -6.02 -19.62 -4.66
CA ASN A 153 -4.76 -19.23 -5.30
C ASN A 153 -3.88 -20.41 -5.78
N ILE A 154 -4.38 -21.64 -5.76
CA ILE A 154 -3.65 -22.84 -6.17
C ILE A 154 -3.57 -22.92 -7.70
N CYS A 155 -2.39 -23.19 -8.24
CA CYS A 155 -2.23 -23.40 -9.68
C CYS A 155 -2.52 -24.86 -10.06
N SER A 156 -3.56 -25.04 -10.87
CA SER A 156 -3.99 -26.36 -11.35
C SER A 156 -3.23 -26.82 -12.60
N ALA A 157 -2.74 -25.86 -13.42
CA ALA A 157 -1.94 -26.13 -14.60
C ALA A 157 -1.09 -24.93 -15.02
N HIS A 158 0.05 -25.17 -15.68
CA HIS A 158 0.82 -24.14 -16.37
C HIS A 158 1.69 -24.76 -17.49
N ASP A 159 2.12 -23.96 -18.46
CA ASP A 159 3.08 -24.36 -19.51
C ASP A 159 4.46 -23.67 -19.39
N CYS A 160 4.67 -22.94 -18.28
CA CYS A 160 5.91 -22.22 -18.00
C CYS A 160 7.14 -23.14 -17.83
N SER A 161 8.30 -22.62 -18.21
CA SER A 161 9.60 -23.30 -18.15
C SER A 161 10.75 -22.32 -17.84
N GLN A 162 11.98 -22.83 -17.74
CA GLN A 162 13.17 -21.99 -17.55
C GLN A 162 13.31 -20.87 -18.60
N THR A 163 12.90 -21.11 -19.85
CA THR A 163 12.94 -20.08 -20.92
C THR A 163 12.11 -18.84 -20.56
N ASN A 164 11.01 -19.02 -19.81
CA ASN A 164 10.14 -17.94 -19.35
C ASN A 164 10.74 -17.14 -18.19
N CYS A 165 11.87 -17.61 -17.62
CA CYS A 165 12.64 -16.94 -16.59
C CYS A 165 13.96 -16.35 -17.10
N GLU A 166 14.28 -16.53 -18.39
CA GLU A 166 15.47 -15.93 -18.98
C GLU A 166 15.28 -14.42 -19.20
N VAL A 167 16.36 -13.67 -19.14
CA VAL A 167 16.35 -12.20 -19.32
C VAL A 167 15.66 -11.77 -20.62
N SER A 168 15.72 -12.60 -21.66
CA SER A 168 15.05 -12.38 -22.95
C SER A 168 13.52 -12.32 -22.81
N ALA A 169 12.93 -13.11 -21.91
CA ALA A 169 11.49 -13.12 -21.64
C ALA A 169 11.02 -11.82 -20.95
N PHE A 170 11.92 -11.18 -20.19
CA PHE A 170 11.68 -9.90 -19.51
C PHE A 170 12.25 -8.69 -20.26
N THR A 171 12.69 -8.85 -21.51
CA THR A 171 13.24 -7.76 -22.31
C THR A 171 12.16 -7.12 -23.17
N ILE A 172 11.87 -5.85 -22.92
CA ILE A 172 10.87 -5.08 -23.65
C ILE A 172 11.57 -3.90 -24.31
N GLU A 173 11.44 -3.79 -25.63
CA GLU A 173 12.10 -2.75 -26.44
C GLU A 173 13.63 -2.67 -26.21
N GLY A 174 14.26 -3.81 -25.90
CA GLY A 174 15.70 -3.90 -25.64
C GLY A 174 16.12 -3.54 -24.21
N VAL A 175 15.17 -3.25 -23.33
CA VAL A 175 15.41 -2.99 -21.90
C VAL A 175 14.90 -4.18 -21.09
N ALA A 176 15.79 -4.84 -20.36
CA ALA A 176 15.42 -5.91 -19.43
C ALA A 176 14.76 -5.30 -18.18
N THR A 177 13.57 -5.79 -17.81
CA THR A 177 12.89 -5.39 -16.58
C THR A 177 13.33 -6.22 -15.37
N GLU A 178 13.91 -7.40 -15.61
CA GLU A 178 14.38 -8.34 -14.60
C GLU A 178 15.86 -8.71 -14.84
N PRO A 179 16.63 -9.01 -13.77
CA PRO A 179 18.03 -9.39 -13.91
C PRO A 179 18.19 -10.77 -14.56
N ALA A 180 19.36 -11.01 -15.17
CA ALA A 180 19.71 -12.33 -15.65
C ALA A 180 19.97 -13.32 -14.49
N GLY A 181 19.77 -14.61 -14.76
CA GLY A 181 20.12 -15.69 -13.82
C GLY A 181 18.96 -16.19 -12.95
N LEU A 182 17.74 -15.68 -13.15
CA LEU A 182 16.55 -16.20 -12.48
C LEU A 182 16.33 -17.68 -12.81
N GLN A 183 15.98 -18.45 -11.80
CA GLN A 183 15.68 -19.87 -11.89
C GLN A 183 14.17 -20.07 -11.86
N PHE A 184 13.68 -20.92 -12.74
CA PHE A 184 12.32 -21.41 -12.69
C PHE A 184 12.14 -22.30 -11.47
N ALA A 185 11.12 -22.00 -10.68
CA ALA A 185 10.69 -22.77 -9.52
C ALA A 185 9.17 -22.85 -9.50
N THR A 186 8.66 -23.76 -8.67
CA THR A 186 7.24 -23.83 -8.34
C THR A 186 7.12 -23.52 -6.84
N ASP A 187 6.20 -22.66 -6.46
CA ASP A 187 5.91 -22.39 -5.05
C ASP A 187 5.08 -23.52 -4.41
N GLU A 188 4.71 -23.31 -3.15
CA GLU A 188 3.96 -24.28 -2.34
C GLU A 188 2.53 -24.53 -2.85
N ASP A 189 1.96 -23.60 -3.61
CA ASP A 189 0.62 -23.66 -4.21
C ASP A 189 0.65 -24.18 -5.65
N GLY A 190 1.80 -24.70 -6.10
CA GLY A 190 1.95 -25.26 -7.44
C GLY A 190 2.15 -24.21 -8.53
N CYS A 191 2.36 -22.94 -8.17
CA CYS A 191 2.45 -21.84 -9.12
C CYS A 191 3.88 -21.58 -9.57
N PRO A 192 4.11 -21.37 -10.89
CA PRO A 192 5.45 -21.18 -11.41
C PRO A 192 5.96 -19.77 -11.09
N ARG A 193 7.22 -19.67 -10.68
CA ARG A 193 7.92 -18.43 -10.28
C ARG A 193 9.32 -18.38 -10.86
N CYS A 194 9.81 -17.19 -11.13
CA CYS A 194 11.20 -16.90 -11.51
C CYS A 194 11.91 -16.23 -10.34
N ARG A 195 12.90 -16.93 -9.77
CA ARG A 195 13.54 -16.57 -8.51
C ARG A 195 15.04 -16.46 -8.62
N ASN A 196 15.65 -15.57 -7.86
CA ASN A 196 17.11 -15.53 -7.70
C ASN A 196 17.61 -16.25 -6.45
N TYR A 197 16.84 -17.19 -5.91
CA TYR A 197 17.19 -17.99 -4.75
C TYR A 197 16.72 -19.44 -4.94
N THR A 198 17.39 -20.37 -4.26
CA THR A 198 17.10 -21.80 -4.36
C THR A 198 17.30 -22.50 -3.03
N GLY A 199 16.50 -23.53 -2.77
CA GLY A 199 16.64 -24.39 -1.59
C GLY A 199 16.10 -23.79 -0.27
N GLU A 200 15.54 -22.58 -0.33
CA GLU A 200 14.92 -21.82 0.76
C GLU A 200 13.63 -21.19 0.21
N ASP A 201 12.65 -20.95 1.09
CA ASP A 201 11.48 -20.14 0.75
C ASP A 201 11.78 -18.64 0.89
N LEU A 202 10.82 -17.78 0.54
CA LEU A 202 11.03 -16.33 0.55
C LEU A 202 11.22 -15.80 1.98
N GLU A 203 10.48 -16.36 2.92
CA GLU A 203 10.54 -16.06 4.34
C GLU A 203 11.93 -16.34 4.93
N ASP A 204 12.52 -17.49 4.64
CA ASP A 204 13.86 -17.87 5.09
C ASP A 204 14.94 -16.97 4.47
N VAL A 205 14.82 -16.64 3.18
CA VAL A 205 15.75 -15.73 2.49
C VAL A 205 15.71 -14.35 3.12
N PHE A 206 14.51 -13.78 3.32
CA PHE A 206 14.36 -12.48 3.98
C PHE A 206 14.85 -12.53 5.42
N SER A 207 14.51 -13.59 6.17
CA SER A 207 14.95 -13.77 7.55
C SER A 207 16.47 -13.72 7.66
N CYS A 208 17.20 -14.34 6.72
CA CYS A 208 18.65 -14.21 6.67
C CYS A 208 19.09 -12.76 6.37
N MET A 209 18.50 -12.11 5.36
CA MET A 209 18.87 -10.74 4.97
C MET A 209 18.59 -9.70 6.05
N ALA A 210 17.55 -9.93 6.86
CA ALA A 210 17.14 -9.04 7.95
C ALA A 210 18.04 -9.15 9.20
N ASP A 211 18.90 -10.17 9.29
CA ASP A 211 20.04 -10.20 10.21
C ASP A 211 21.19 -9.35 9.64
N ALA A 212 20.95 -8.03 9.57
CA ALA A 212 21.86 -7.06 8.97
C ALA A 212 23.09 -6.76 9.84
N GLY A 213 23.10 -7.27 11.07
CA GLY A 213 24.17 -7.07 12.06
C GLY A 213 23.88 -5.95 13.05
N THR A 214 24.73 -5.83 14.07
CA THR A 214 24.56 -4.88 15.20
C THR A 214 25.85 -4.13 15.52
N SER A 215 26.62 -3.79 14.49
CA SER A 215 27.93 -3.10 14.60
C SER A 215 28.02 -1.87 13.71
N GLY A 216 26.86 -1.36 13.29
CA GLY A 216 26.74 -0.19 12.44
C GLY A 216 26.92 1.11 13.20
N CYS A 217 26.74 2.19 12.44
CA CYS A 217 27.01 3.54 12.89
C CYS A 217 25.94 4.07 13.85
N GLY A 218 26.36 4.51 15.04
CA GLY A 218 25.49 5.19 16.03
C GLY A 218 25.09 6.63 15.67
N PHE A 219 25.14 6.96 14.37
CA PHE A 219 24.61 8.19 13.78
C PHE A 219 23.75 7.74 12.59
N GLU A 220 22.51 7.36 12.89
CA GLU A 220 21.65 6.62 11.99
C GLU A 220 21.09 7.54 10.89
N GLN A 221 21.67 7.47 9.69
CA GLN A 221 21.32 8.36 8.58
C GLN A 221 20.24 7.75 7.68
N HIS A 222 19.10 7.40 8.28
CA HIS A 222 17.96 6.74 7.66
C HIS A 222 17.60 7.33 6.29
N PHE A 223 17.26 8.62 6.27
CA PHE A 223 16.74 9.24 5.06
C PHE A 223 17.79 9.42 3.96
N GLU A 224 19.03 9.73 4.32
CA GLU A 224 20.15 9.83 3.38
C GLU A 224 20.46 8.47 2.75
N ALA A 225 20.46 7.40 3.54
CA ALA A 225 20.63 6.04 3.05
C ALA A 225 19.51 5.62 2.09
N MET A 226 18.25 5.92 2.41
CA MET A 226 17.13 5.74 1.50
C MET A 226 17.32 6.51 0.20
N LEU A 227 17.68 7.80 0.28
CA LEU A 227 17.92 8.64 -0.90
C LEU A 227 19.01 8.06 -1.78
N ARG A 228 20.15 7.65 -1.20
CA ARG A 228 21.25 7.06 -1.95
C ARG A 228 20.85 5.75 -2.59
N SER A 229 20.16 4.89 -1.85
CA SER A 229 19.69 3.59 -2.34
C SER A 229 18.82 3.71 -3.58
N LEU A 230 17.90 4.68 -3.58
CA LEU A 230 16.95 4.89 -4.66
C LEU A 230 17.48 5.82 -5.76
N THR A 231 18.69 6.37 -5.60
CA THR A 231 19.32 7.22 -6.63
C THR A 231 19.60 6.39 -7.89
N PRO A 232 19.22 6.85 -9.09
CA PRO A 232 19.45 6.11 -10.33
C PRO A 232 20.90 5.65 -10.49
N GLY A 233 21.07 4.34 -10.69
CA GLY A 233 22.38 3.69 -10.86
C GLY A 233 23.05 3.23 -9.58
N LYS A 234 22.53 3.55 -8.38
CA LYS A 234 23.09 3.04 -7.12
C LYS A 234 22.86 1.53 -6.96
N ASN A 235 21.59 1.14 -7.05
CA ASN A 235 21.13 -0.24 -6.97
C ASN A 235 20.40 -0.61 -8.28
N PRO A 236 21.15 -0.83 -9.38
CA PRO A 236 20.55 -1.05 -10.69
C PRO A 236 19.66 -2.29 -10.70
N GLY A 237 18.45 -2.15 -11.25
CA GLY A 237 17.48 -3.24 -11.36
C GLY A 237 16.57 -3.45 -10.15
N PHE A 238 16.80 -2.74 -9.03
CA PHE A 238 15.93 -2.86 -7.85
C PHE A 238 14.58 -2.16 -8.04
N ILE A 239 14.56 -0.86 -8.33
CA ILE A 239 13.29 -0.14 -8.55
C ILE A 239 12.79 -0.34 -9.97
N ARG A 240 11.57 -0.83 -10.11
CA ARG A 240 10.84 -0.94 -11.38
C ARG A 240 9.96 0.30 -11.55
N SER A 241 9.93 0.87 -12.75
CA SER A 241 9.20 2.14 -13.01
C SER A 241 7.70 2.07 -12.70
N ASN A 242 7.08 0.88 -12.85
CA ASN A 242 5.64 0.67 -12.71
C ASN A 242 5.24 -0.16 -11.47
N ALA A 243 6.17 -0.43 -10.57
CA ALA A 243 5.87 -1.07 -9.31
C ALA A 243 5.39 -0.06 -8.26
N TYR A 244 4.62 -0.51 -7.27
CA TYR A 244 4.52 0.20 -6.00
C TYR A 244 5.87 0.16 -5.28
N LEU A 245 6.23 1.22 -4.56
CA LEU A 245 7.41 1.25 -3.69
C LEU A 245 6.97 1.31 -2.25
N ALA A 246 7.23 0.25 -1.49
CA ALA A 246 7.10 0.23 -0.04
C ALA A 246 8.44 0.51 0.62
N LEU A 247 8.48 1.54 1.47
CA LEU A 247 9.64 1.91 2.28
C LEU A 247 9.30 1.61 3.74
N PHE A 248 10.06 0.74 4.37
CA PHE A 248 9.76 0.28 5.73
C PHE A 248 11.00 0.41 6.63
N PHE A 249 10.92 1.31 7.60
CA PHE A 249 12.04 1.63 8.50
C PHE A 249 11.91 0.85 9.81
N ILE A 250 13.02 0.33 10.33
CA ILE A 250 13.07 -0.41 11.60
C ILE A 250 14.25 0.13 12.39
N SER A 251 13.98 0.95 13.41
CA SER A 251 15.01 1.62 14.22
C SER A 251 14.50 2.03 15.59
N ASP A 252 15.36 1.92 16.61
CA ASP A 252 15.15 2.42 17.97
C ASP A 252 15.69 3.84 18.18
N GLU A 253 16.33 4.42 17.15
CA GLU A 253 16.78 5.80 17.07
C GLU A 253 16.01 6.65 16.01
N ASP A 254 16.31 7.95 15.96
CA ASP A 254 15.72 8.89 14.99
C ASP A 254 16.72 9.30 13.90
N ASP A 255 16.24 9.85 12.80
CA ASP A 255 17.09 10.20 11.64
C ASP A 255 18.17 11.26 11.96
N CYS A 256 19.43 10.91 11.71
CA CYS A 256 20.60 11.78 11.79
C CYS A 256 21.16 12.21 10.42
N SER A 257 20.36 12.19 9.34
CA SER A 257 20.84 12.50 8.00
C SER A 257 21.49 13.89 7.89
N ALA A 258 22.82 13.92 7.83
CA ALA A 258 23.61 15.13 8.00
C ALA A 258 23.60 16.01 6.74
N LYS A 259 23.26 17.29 6.89
CA LYS A 259 23.32 18.27 5.79
C LYS A 259 24.74 18.66 5.44
N GLN A 260 25.58 18.76 6.47
CA GLN A 260 27.00 19.09 6.35
C GLN A 260 27.79 18.12 7.23
N PRO A 261 28.10 16.91 6.72
CA PRO A 261 28.86 15.90 7.46
C PRO A 261 30.18 16.46 8.00
N GLY A 262 30.85 17.30 7.21
CA GLY A 262 32.06 18.06 7.59
C GLY A 262 31.93 18.99 8.80
N THR A 263 30.71 19.26 9.26
CA THR A 263 30.42 20.14 10.40
C THR A 263 29.86 19.35 11.56
N ILE A 264 28.76 18.60 11.39
CA ILE A 264 28.11 17.94 12.53
C ILE A 264 28.99 16.85 13.17
N PHE A 265 29.89 16.24 12.40
CA PHE A 265 30.82 15.22 12.88
C PHE A 265 32.19 15.77 13.26
N ASP A 266 32.38 17.09 13.24
CA ASP A 266 33.66 17.73 13.61
C ASP A 266 34.07 17.36 15.04
N ASP A 267 35.25 16.76 15.17
CA ASP A 267 35.84 16.25 16.39
C ASP A 267 36.93 17.18 16.98
N SER A 268 37.10 18.38 16.41
CA SER A 268 38.10 19.35 16.87
C SER A 268 37.82 19.93 18.27
N ASP A 269 36.54 19.99 18.67
CA ASP A 269 36.11 20.32 20.03
C ASP A 269 34.88 19.48 20.43
N THR A 270 35.12 18.46 21.23
CA THR A 270 34.11 17.55 21.78
C THR A 270 33.78 17.85 23.25
N SER A 271 34.16 19.03 23.76
CA SER A 271 33.81 19.44 25.11
C SER A 271 32.33 19.80 25.23
N ILE A 272 31.76 19.67 26.43
CA ILE A 272 30.36 20.06 26.70
C ILE A 272 30.08 21.55 26.39
N SER A 273 31.10 22.39 26.49
CA SER A 273 31.07 23.83 26.18
C SER A 273 31.38 24.16 24.72
N GLY A 274 31.83 23.18 23.93
CA GLY A 274 32.17 23.38 22.53
C GLY A 274 30.94 23.72 21.69
N ASN A 275 31.12 24.29 20.50
CA ASN A 275 29.98 24.75 19.68
C ASN A 275 28.99 23.63 19.36
N LEU A 276 29.47 22.41 19.14
CA LEU A 276 28.65 21.23 18.82
C LEU A 276 28.42 20.32 20.04
N GLY A 277 29.07 20.60 21.17
CA GLY A 277 29.03 19.70 22.32
C GLY A 277 29.83 18.41 22.09
N PRO A 278 29.61 17.37 22.92
CA PRO A 278 30.24 16.07 22.72
C PRO A 278 29.90 15.45 21.38
N LEU A 279 30.82 14.64 20.84
CA LEU A 279 30.59 13.89 19.60
C LEU A 279 29.76 12.65 19.92
N SER A 280 28.46 12.84 20.03
CA SER A 280 27.45 11.79 20.25
C SER A 280 26.23 12.03 19.36
N SER A 281 25.38 11.01 19.23
CA SER A 281 24.11 11.07 18.50
C SER A 281 23.19 12.19 19.00
N PHE A 282 23.37 12.68 20.23
CA PHE A 282 22.64 13.85 20.73
C PHE A 282 22.82 15.11 19.85
N ARG A 283 23.93 15.22 19.09
CA ARG A 283 24.09 16.29 18.09
C ARG A 283 22.95 16.26 17.05
N CYS A 284 22.53 15.08 16.62
CA CYS A 284 21.42 14.91 15.68
C CYS A 284 20.13 15.48 16.24
N THR A 285 19.84 15.20 17.52
CA THR A 285 18.69 15.77 18.23
C THR A 285 18.80 17.28 18.35
N GLU A 286 19.92 17.79 18.88
CA GLU A 286 20.11 19.20 19.16
C GLU A 286 19.99 20.07 17.88
N PHE A 287 20.59 19.61 16.79
CA PHE A 287 20.65 20.37 15.53
C PHE A 287 19.57 19.97 14.52
N GLY A 288 18.86 18.86 14.74
CA GLY A 288 17.82 18.34 13.87
C GLY A 288 16.39 18.51 14.36
N ILE A 289 16.20 18.78 15.66
CA ILE A 289 14.90 18.92 16.33
C ILE A 289 14.82 20.25 17.07
N VAL A 290 13.63 20.86 17.07
CA VAL A 290 13.32 22.07 17.86
C VAL A 290 12.08 21.80 18.72
N CYS A 291 12.10 22.28 19.95
CA CYS A 291 11.04 22.15 20.94
C CYS A 291 10.69 23.53 21.52
N ASP A 292 9.69 23.60 22.42
CA ASP A 292 9.29 24.88 23.06
C ASP A 292 10.42 25.55 23.86
N ASN A 293 11.33 24.76 24.43
CA ASN A 293 12.45 25.23 25.23
C ASN A 293 13.78 25.01 24.51
N ALA A 294 14.73 25.91 24.71
CA ALA A 294 16.09 25.77 24.19
C ALA A 294 16.82 24.58 24.85
N TRP A 295 17.65 23.89 24.07
CA TRP A 295 18.44 22.75 24.53
C TRP A 295 19.40 23.11 25.67
N GLN A 296 19.50 22.21 26.64
CA GLN A 296 20.43 22.29 27.76
C GLN A 296 21.40 21.12 27.71
N ARG A 297 22.69 21.40 27.55
CA ARG A 297 23.74 20.37 27.59
C ARG A 297 24.19 20.03 29.02
N VAL A 298 24.23 21.04 29.90
CA VAL A 298 24.62 20.84 31.31
C VAL A 298 23.37 20.56 32.15
N ILE A 299 23.21 19.31 32.57
CA ILE A 299 22.02 18.85 33.30
C ILE A 299 22.41 18.51 34.74
N THR A 300 21.98 19.31 35.69
CA THR A 300 22.32 19.16 37.12
C THR A 300 21.22 18.49 37.96
N GLY A 301 20.11 18.07 37.33
CA GLY A 301 18.87 17.65 38.00
C GLY A 301 18.33 16.28 37.60
N GLY A 302 19.15 15.42 36.98
CA GLY A 302 18.71 14.13 36.44
C GLY A 302 18.29 14.27 34.98
N VAL A 303 17.01 14.63 34.73
CA VAL A 303 16.41 14.66 33.38
C VAL A 303 15.70 16.00 33.15
N VAL A 304 15.78 16.50 31.92
CA VAL A 304 15.05 17.67 31.41
C VAL A 304 14.02 17.21 30.38
N ASN A 305 12.76 17.60 30.57
CA ASN A 305 11.68 17.24 29.67
C ASN A 305 11.42 18.36 28.64
N TYR A 306 11.25 17.96 27.39
CA TYR A 306 10.89 18.83 26.27
C TYR A 306 9.53 18.42 25.71
N GLN A 307 8.83 19.38 25.15
CA GLN A 307 7.47 19.24 24.64
C GLN A 307 7.34 19.97 23.31
N ASN A 308 6.33 19.59 22.51
CA ASN A 308 6.05 20.14 21.20
C ASN A 308 7.27 20.11 20.25
N CYS A 309 8.09 19.08 20.40
CA CYS A 309 9.25 18.84 19.56
C CYS A 309 8.83 18.41 18.16
N HIS A 310 9.50 18.98 17.15
CA HIS A 310 9.27 18.72 15.74
C HIS A 310 10.58 18.88 14.95
N SER A 311 10.63 18.39 13.70
CA SER A 311 11.83 18.54 12.87
C SER A 311 12.21 20.00 12.71
N ARG A 312 13.50 20.31 12.88
CA ARG A 312 14.01 21.67 12.71
C ARG A 312 13.85 22.11 11.25
N PRO A 313 13.24 23.29 10.98
CA PRO A 313 12.91 23.70 9.63
C PRO A 313 14.14 24.10 8.80
N ALA A 314 14.01 24.04 7.48
CA ALA A 314 15.11 24.27 6.54
C ALA A 314 15.75 25.67 6.62
N ASN A 315 14.99 26.67 7.05
CA ASN A 315 15.40 28.07 7.16
C ASN A 315 16.00 28.43 8.54
N ASP A 316 16.09 27.48 9.46
CA ASP A 316 16.77 27.68 10.74
C ASP A 316 18.30 27.63 10.55
N ASN A 317 19.01 28.65 11.03
CA ASN A 317 20.47 28.75 10.92
C ASN A 317 21.21 27.66 11.73
N ASN A 318 20.54 27.05 12.72
CA ASN A 318 21.11 25.96 13.52
C ASN A 318 20.82 24.58 12.91
N ASN A 319 20.18 24.50 11.75
CA ASN A 319 19.86 23.23 11.12
C ASN A 319 21.07 22.60 10.43
N LEU A 320 21.63 21.57 11.08
CA LEU A 320 22.73 20.78 10.56
C LEU A 320 22.29 19.42 9.97
N LEU A 321 21.00 19.08 10.05
CA LEU A 321 20.43 17.92 9.37
C LEU A 321 19.73 18.34 8.08
N GLN A 322 19.59 17.39 7.15
CA GLN A 322 18.77 17.62 5.97
C GLN A 322 17.30 17.77 6.39
N PRO A 323 16.56 18.75 5.87
CA PRO A 323 15.12 18.84 6.12
C PRO A 323 14.40 17.59 5.62
N VAL A 324 13.39 17.11 6.36
CA VAL A 324 12.53 15.98 5.95
C VAL A 324 11.98 16.17 4.54
N SER A 325 11.62 17.42 4.20
CA SER A 325 11.12 17.78 2.86
C SER A 325 12.11 17.54 1.72
N THR A 326 13.41 17.46 1.99
CA THR A 326 14.41 17.06 0.98
C THR A 326 14.10 15.67 0.45
N TYR A 327 13.72 14.76 1.36
CA TYR A 327 13.49 13.35 1.08
C TYR A 327 12.11 13.11 0.50
N THR A 328 11.08 13.78 1.02
CA THR A 328 9.73 13.68 0.44
C THR A 328 9.70 14.25 -0.99
N ASN A 329 10.41 15.35 -1.25
CA ASN A 329 10.57 15.89 -2.60
C ASN A 329 11.34 14.93 -3.50
N PHE A 330 12.44 14.33 -3.01
CA PHE A 330 13.20 13.34 -3.77
C PHE A 330 12.33 12.15 -4.18
N LEU A 331 11.58 11.55 -3.25
CA LEU A 331 10.69 10.42 -3.56
C LEU A 331 9.66 10.77 -4.62
N SER A 332 9.12 12.00 -4.61
CA SER A 332 8.19 12.46 -5.65
C SER A 332 8.80 12.53 -7.07
N THR A 333 10.14 12.56 -7.17
CA THR A 333 10.85 12.48 -8.46
C THR A 333 11.06 11.04 -8.93
N ILE A 334 11.00 10.08 -8.01
CA ILE A 334 11.16 8.65 -8.30
C ILE A 334 9.82 8.02 -8.65
N LYS A 335 8.80 8.26 -7.81
CA LYS A 335 7.43 7.75 -7.97
C LYS A 335 6.42 8.80 -7.51
N SER A 336 5.23 8.78 -8.09
CA SER A 336 4.11 9.55 -7.54
C SER A 336 3.79 9.08 -6.12
N SER A 337 3.28 9.97 -5.28
CA SER A 337 2.90 9.64 -3.89
C SER A 337 1.92 8.48 -3.81
N GLU A 338 1.04 8.34 -4.80
CA GLU A 338 0.07 7.24 -4.95
C GLU A 338 0.71 5.86 -5.21
N LEU A 339 1.97 5.83 -5.65
CA LEU A 339 2.75 4.61 -5.85
C LEU A 339 3.76 4.38 -4.72
N THR A 340 3.70 5.17 -3.65
CA THR A 340 4.66 5.14 -2.55
C THR A 340 3.94 4.83 -1.25
N ILE A 341 4.36 3.76 -0.59
CA ILE A 341 3.88 3.31 0.71
C ILE A 341 5.04 3.51 1.69
N VAL A 342 4.78 4.16 2.83
CA VAL A 342 5.82 4.41 3.83
C VAL A 342 5.31 3.99 5.19
N GLY A 343 6.12 3.21 5.91
CA GLY A 343 5.84 2.84 7.30
C GLY A 343 7.13 2.68 8.11
N ALA A 344 6.98 2.65 9.43
CA ALA A 344 8.07 2.46 10.36
C ALA A 344 7.64 1.64 11.58
N ILE A 345 8.54 0.77 12.01
CA ILE A 345 8.59 0.22 13.35
C ILE A 345 9.70 1.01 14.06
N GLY A 346 9.31 2.11 14.69
CA GLY A 346 10.22 3.16 15.12
C GLY A 346 10.18 3.42 16.62
N GLY A 347 11.14 4.21 17.10
CA GLY A 347 11.08 4.86 18.40
C GLY A 347 9.74 5.60 18.63
N PRO A 348 9.06 5.47 19.78
CA PRO A 348 7.71 6.01 19.96
C PRO A 348 7.61 7.53 19.75
N TYR A 349 6.53 7.95 19.11
CA TYR A 349 6.15 9.36 19.00
C TYR A 349 5.11 9.72 20.07
N ASN A 350 5.54 10.42 21.12
CA ASN A 350 4.68 10.84 22.23
C ASN A 350 4.16 12.27 22.06
N ASN A 351 3.55 12.58 20.91
CA ASN A 351 3.07 13.94 20.59
C ASN A 351 4.16 15.02 20.75
N GLY A 352 5.38 14.73 20.28
CA GLY A 352 6.51 15.65 20.39
C GLY A 352 7.10 15.78 21.79
N ALA A 353 6.80 14.87 22.72
CA ALA A 353 7.44 14.81 24.04
C ALA A 353 8.71 13.95 24.01
N LEU A 354 9.81 14.47 24.56
CA LEU A 354 11.05 13.72 24.78
C LEU A 354 11.77 14.20 26.05
N SER A 355 12.77 13.43 26.48
CA SER A 355 13.51 13.67 27.70
C SER A 355 15.01 13.58 27.44
N VAL A 356 15.79 14.48 28.03
CA VAL A 356 17.25 14.47 27.94
C VAL A 356 17.83 14.31 29.34
N GLY A 357 18.67 13.30 29.52
CA GLY A 357 19.42 13.02 30.74
C GLY A 357 20.90 13.15 30.48
N VAL A 358 21.70 12.38 31.21
CA VAL A 358 23.14 12.30 31.00
C VAL A 358 23.62 10.86 30.93
N ASP A 359 24.62 10.62 30.09
CA ASP A 359 25.31 9.34 29.98
C ASP A 359 26.30 9.12 31.16
N GLU A 360 27.05 8.01 31.11
CA GLU A 360 28.09 7.68 32.10
C GLU A 360 29.23 8.73 32.17
N ASN A 361 29.44 9.50 31.10
CA ASN A 361 30.43 10.57 31.00
C ASN A 361 29.87 11.95 31.39
N SER A 362 28.62 12.02 31.87
CA SER A 362 27.89 13.26 32.15
C SER A 362 27.65 14.13 30.91
N TRP A 363 27.56 13.52 29.73
CA TRP A 363 27.20 14.15 28.46
C TRP A 363 25.69 14.04 28.21
N PRO A 364 25.07 15.03 27.55
CA PRO A 364 23.64 14.99 27.28
C PRO A 364 23.27 13.82 26.36
N GLU A 365 22.21 13.11 26.73
CA GLU A 365 21.74 11.92 26.02
C GLU A 365 20.21 11.87 26.06
N LEU A 366 19.58 11.47 24.94
CA LEU A 366 18.15 11.21 24.93
C LEU A 366 17.83 10.04 25.87
N GLN A 367 16.81 10.22 26.70
CA GLN A 367 16.33 9.14 27.56
C GLN A 367 15.40 8.23 26.78
N PRO A 368 15.51 6.90 26.97
CA PRO A 368 14.58 5.95 26.38
C PRO A 368 13.14 6.24 26.75
N VAL A 369 12.26 6.09 25.78
CA VAL A 369 10.81 6.24 25.93
C VAL A 369 10.15 4.89 26.24
N CYS A 370 10.74 3.81 25.75
CA CYS A 370 10.30 2.44 26.00
C CYS A 370 11.50 1.48 25.96
N TYR A 371 11.26 0.23 26.36
CA TYR A 371 12.24 -0.84 26.31
C TYR A 371 11.60 -2.07 25.69
N ALA A 372 12.28 -2.71 24.74
CA ALA A 372 11.87 -4.03 24.27
C ALA A 372 12.16 -5.09 25.36
N PRO A 373 11.47 -6.25 25.37
CA PRO A 373 11.61 -7.26 26.43
C PRO A 373 13.02 -7.79 26.68
N SER A 374 13.92 -7.69 25.69
CA SER A 374 15.31 -8.16 25.72
C SER A 374 16.35 -7.04 25.65
N ASP A 375 15.90 -5.78 25.56
CA ASP A 375 16.77 -4.63 25.38
C ASP A 375 17.03 -3.89 26.70
N THR A 376 18.28 -3.48 26.88
CA THR A 376 18.76 -2.72 28.05
C THR A 376 19.06 -1.26 27.74
N VAL A 377 19.15 -0.89 26.45
CA VAL A 377 19.43 0.48 26.00
C VAL A 377 18.10 1.25 25.93
N GLY A 378 17.09 0.67 25.31
CA GLY A 378 15.75 1.22 25.14
C GLY A 378 15.66 2.20 23.97
N ALA A 379 14.50 2.25 23.32
CA ALA A 379 14.27 3.10 22.16
C ALA A 379 14.01 4.56 22.54
N VAL A 380 14.61 5.50 21.81
CA VAL A 380 14.38 6.94 21.96
C VAL A 380 13.18 7.39 21.11
N SER A 381 12.84 8.68 21.14
CA SER A 381 11.68 9.18 20.40
C SER A 381 12.00 9.40 18.91
N GLY A 382 11.22 8.80 18.01
CA GLY A 382 11.33 9.02 16.56
C GLY A 382 10.51 10.22 16.08
N ILE A 383 11.00 11.45 16.31
CA ILE A 383 10.30 12.68 15.92
C ILE A 383 10.30 12.85 14.39
N ARG A 384 11.50 12.81 13.79
CA ARG A 384 11.69 13.06 12.36
C ARG A 384 11.14 11.89 11.54
N LEU A 385 11.35 10.66 12.01
CA LEU A 385 10.81 9.46 11.39
C LEU A 385 9.27 9.47 11.37
N PHE A 386 8.62 9.84 12.49
CA PHE A 386 7.17 9.98 12.54
C PHE A 386 6.65 11.03 11.56
N GLU A 387 7.25 12.23 11.53
CA GLU A 387 6.83 13.29 10.60
C GLU A 387 6.99 12.89 9.13
N PHE A 388 8.05 12.12 8.82
CA PHE A 388 8.26 11.59 7.47
C PHE A 388 7.19 10.57 7.08
N VAL A 389 6.89 9.59 7.93
CA VAL A 389 5.83 8.60 7.67
C VAL A 389 4.48 9.31 7.53
N ASN A 390 4.14 10.20 8.47
CA ASN A 390 2.87 10.91 8.50
C ASN A 390 2.64 11.80 7.26
N TYR A 391 3.70 12.25 6.59
CA TYR A 391 3.60 13.00 5.33
C TYR A 391 2.96 12.18 4.19
N PHE A 392 3.17 10.86 4.17
CA PHE A 392 2.68 9.98 3.12
C PHE A 392 1.30 9.39 3.40
N LEU A 393 0.75 9.60 4.60
CA LEU A 393 -0.56 9.10 4.97
C LEU A 393 -1.68 9.94 4.34
N THR A 394 -2.60 9.25 3.67
CA THR A 394 -3.82 9.86 3.12
C THR A 394 -5.04 9.59 3.98
N ASP A 395 -5.01 8.51 4.77
CA ASP A 395 -6.05 8.11 5.71
C ASP A 395 -5.48 8.09 7.13
N GLU A 396 -6.16 8.74 8.08
CA GLU A 396 -5.75 8.73 9.49
C GLU A 396 -5.78 7.32 10.09
N ALA A 397 -6.62 6.42 9.57
CA ALA A 397 -6.68 5.03 10.01
C ALA A 397 -5.38 4.25 9.72
N ASP A 398 -4.67 4.62 8.65
CA ASP A 398 -3.40 3.98 8.26
C ASP A 398 -2.29 4.21 9.28
N LEU A 399 -2.38 5.27 10.09
CA LEU A 399 -1.35 5.59 11.10
C LEU A 399 -1.11 4.43 12.09
N ASN A 400 -2.16 3.66 12.40
CA ASN A 400 -2.06 2.56 13.38
C ASN A 400 -1.13 1.43 12.94
N TRP A 401 -0.99 1.19 11.64
CA TRP A 401 -0.04 0.18 11.14
C TRP A 401 1.24 0.84 10.61
N ALA A 402 1.11 2.05 10.03
CA ALA A 402 2.21 2.73 9.38
C ALA A 402 3.26 3.27 10.37
N TYR A 403 2.89 3.54 11.62
CA TYR A 403 3.86 3.91 12.65
C TYR A 403 3.59 3.15 13.95
N THR A 404 4.36 2.08 14.18
CA THR A 404 4.27 1.27 15.39
C THR A 404 5.55 1.39 16.23
N SER A 405 5.43 1.09 17.52
CA SER A 405 6.55 1.15 18.46
C SER A 405 7.47 -0.05 18.28
N ILE A 406 8.76 0.21 18.12
CA ILE A 406 9.79 -0.84 18.06
C ILE A 406 9.90 -1.66 19.35
N CYS A 407 9.51 -1.11 20.50
CA CYS A 407 9.47 -1.85 21.76
C CYS A 407 8.33 -2.88 21.86
N ASN A 408 7.46 -2.99 20.85
CA ASN A 408 6.41 -4.00 20.85
C ASN A 408 7.04 -5.40 20.78
N PRO A 409 6.54 -6.39 21.54
CA PRO A 409 7.04 -7.76 21.47
C PRO A 409 6.58 -8.51 20.20
N ASP A 410 5.76 -7.86 19.37
CA ASP A 410 5.15 -8.41 18.17
C ASP A 410 4.98 -7.29 17.13
N TYR A 411 5.52 -7.50 15.95
CA TYR A 411 5.48 -6.59 14.81
C TYR A 411 4.40 -6.95 13.79
N SER A 412 3.57 -7.97 14.07
CA SER A 412 2.47 -8.40 13.21
C SER A 412 1.55 -7.24 12.79
N GLN A 413 1.17 -6.35 13.69
CA GLN A 413 0.32 -5.18 13.37
C GLN A 413 0.88 -4.33 12.22
N ALA A 414 2.18 -4.06 12.23
CA ALA A 414 2.83 -3.22 11.24
C ALA A 414 2.99 -3.97 9.90
N LEU A 415 3.39 -5.24 9.98
CA LEU A 415 3.65 -6.11 8.83
C LEU A 415 2.37 -6.54 8.11
N GLU A 416 1.31 -6.87 8.85
CA GLU A 416 -0.02 -7.16 8.29
C GLU A 416 -0.62 -5.90 7.68
N GLY A 417 -0.55 -4.75 8.35
CA GLY A 417 -1.07 -3.51 7.78
C GLY A 417 -0.34 -3.06 6.50
N LEU A 418 0.99 -3.27 6.42
CA LEU A 418 1.72 -3.09 5.17
C LEU A 418 1.20 -4.04 4.08
N GLY A 419 0.99 -5.32 4.43
CA GLY A 419 0.41 -6.32 3.53
C GLY A 419 -0.98 -5.94 3.03
N GLU A 420 -1.87 -5.50 3.93
CA GLU A 420 -3.24 -5.08 3.61
C GLU A 420 -3.25 -3.80 2.77
N LYS A 421 -2.32 -2.87 3.02
CA LYS A 421 -2.17 -1.69 2.16
C LYS A 421 -1.74 -2.06 0.75
N ILE A 422 -0.78 -2.99 0.63
CA ILE A 422 -0.36 -3.52 -0.68
C ILE A 422 -1.54 -4.24 -1.34
N LYS A 423 -2.24 -5.13 -0.62
CA LYS A 423 -3.44 -5.85 -1.09
C LYS A 423 -4.46 -4.89 -1.67
N ALA A 424 -4.88 -3.87 -0.93
CA ALA A 424 -5.84 -2.86 -1.41
C ALA A 424 -5.39 -2.15 -2.70
N LEU A 425 -4.08 -2.08 -2.98
CA LEU A 425 -3.51 -1.43 -4.15
C LEU A 425 -3.28 -2.36 -5.36
N VAL A 426 -3.10 -3.67 -5.14
CA VAL A 426 -2.80 -4.66 -6.20
C VAL A 426 -3.90 -5.69 -6.44
N GLU A 427 -4.84 -5.82 -5.50
CA GLU A 427 -6.01 -6.71 -5.59
C GLU A 427 -6.95 -6.27 -6.70
N VAL A 428 -7.67 -7.23 -7.27
CA VAL A 428 -8.61 -7.00 -8.36
C VAL A 428 -9.70 -6.05 -7.86
N GLN A 429 -9.87 -4.95 -8.59
CA GLN A 429 -10.93 -3.98 -8.31
C GLN A 429 -12.19 -4.41 -9.05
N CYS A 430 -13.08 -5.09 -8.34
CA CYS A 430 -14.36 -5.52 -8.88
C CYS A 430 -15.28 -4.34 -9.14
N ILE A 431 -16.03 -4.42 -10.25
CA ILE A 431 -17.10 -3.46 -10.52
C ILE A 431 -18.24 -3.73 -9.55
N THR A 432 -18.83 -2.69 -9.00
CA THR A 432 -19.81 -2.82 -7.91
C THR A 432 -21.25 -3.07 -8.37
N THR A 433 -21.49 -3.15 -9.68
CA THR A 433 -22.82 -3.32 -10.30
C THR A 433 -22.73 -4.20 -11.56
N PRO A 434 -23.78 -4.97 -11.91
CA PRO A 434 -23.82 -5.72 -13.16
C PRO A 434 -23.71 -4.79 -14.36
N LEU A 435 -22.88 -5.14 -15.34
CA LEU A 435 -22.60 -4.27 -16.48
C LEU A 435 -23.71 -4.29 -17.51
N LYS A 436 -24.19 -3.10 -17.89
CA LYS A 436 -25.13 -2.95 -18.99
C LYS A 436 -24.46 -3.30 -20.31
N GLY A 437 -24.96 -4.33 -20.97
CA GLY A 437 -24.39 -4.89 -22.20
C GLY A 437 -23.40 -6.03 -21.98
N CYS A 438 -23.14 -6.43 -20.73
CA CYS A 438 -22.41 -7.66 -20.39
C CYS A 438 -23.04 -8.32 -19.14
N PRO A 439 -24.23 -8.91 -19.28
CA PRO A 439 -25.04 -9.32 -18.13
C PRO A 439 -24.62 -10.65 -17.50
N ASP A 440 -23.85 -11.47 -18.23
CA ASP A 440 -23.28 -12.73 -17.73
C ASP A 440 -21.81 -12.86 -18.21
N PRO A 441 -20.87 -12.16 -17.55
CA PRO A 441 -19.46 -12.20 -17.92
C PRO A 441 -18.88 -13.61 -17.96
N SER A 442 -19.32 -14.51 -17.07
CA SER A 442 -18.92 -15.92 -17.07
C SER A 442 -19.29 -16.60 -18.38
N PHE A 443 -20.57 -16.57 -18.77
CA PHE A 443 -21.03 -17.25 -19.97
C PHE A 443 -20.49 -16.61 -21.25
N ALA A 444 -20.36 -15.28 -21.29
CA ALA A 444 -19.74 -14.56 -22.40
C ALA A 444 -18.27 -14.96 -22.63
N ASN A 445 -17.56 -15.36 -21.56
CA ASN A 445 -16.19 -15.86 -21.62
C ASN A 445 -16.11 -17.40 -21.68
N GLY A 446 -17.21 -18.09 -21.99
CA GLY A 446 -17.25 -19.55 -22.17
C GLY A 446 -17.32 -20.36 -20.87
N GLY A 447 -17.54 -19.67 -19.74
CA GLY A 447 -17.75 -20.27 -18.43
C GLY A 447 -19.19 -20.75 -18.20
N THR A 448 -19.51 -21.04 -16.93
CA THR A 448 -20.84 -21.50 -16.52
C THR A 448 -21.81 -20.32 -16.49
N LYS A 449 -23.02 -20.50 -17.03
CA LYS A 449 -24.05 -19.44 -16.99
C LYS A 449 -24.46 -19.15 -15.55
N LEU A 450 -24.41 -17.88 -15.16
CA LEU A 450 -24.77 -17.37 -13.83
C LEU A 450 -26.17 -16.76 -13.78
N THR A 451 -26.73 -16.45 -14.94
CA THR A 451 -28.06 -15.83 -15.10
C THR A 451 -29.10 -16.80 -15.66
N SER A 452 -30.38 -16.44 -15.53
CA SER A 452 -31.51 -17.15 -16.15
C SER A 452 -31.80 -16.68 -17.58
N LEU A 453 -31.01 -15.74 -18.11
CA LEU A 453 -31.11 -15.21 -19.46
C LEU A 453 -31.04 -16.28 -20.54
N SER A 454 -31.56 -15.97 -21.73
CA SER A 454 -31.35 -16.82 -22.89
C SER A 454 -29.86 -16.87 -23.26
N ASP A 455 -29.41 -17.97 -23.87
CA ASP A 455 -27.98 -18.12 -24.22
C ASP A 455 -27.48 -17.00 -25.15
N ALA A 456 -28.35 -16.46 -26.00
CA ALA A 456 -28.01 -15.33 -26.87
C ALA A 456 -27.78 -14.03 -26.08
N GLU A 457 -28.55 -13.79 -25.03
CA GLU A 457 -28.41 -12.62 -24.16
C GLU A 457 -27.21 -12.77 -23.23
N ALA A 458 -27.05 -13.95 -22.62
CA ALA A 458 -25.93 -14.24 -21.71
C ALA A 458 -24.56 -14.24 -22.42
N GLN A 459 -24.48 -14.59 -23.71
CA GLN A 459 -23.21 -14.54 -24.47
C GLN A 459 -22.79 -13.12 -24.88
N THR A 460 -23.68 -12.14 -24.75
CA THR A 460 -23.37 -10.78 -25.19
C THR A 460 -22.52 -10.07 -24.15
N CYS A 461 -21.33 -9.58 -24.54
CA CYS A 461 -20.49 -8.75 -23.68
C CYS A 461 -19.87 -7.58 -24.46
N ASN A 462 -20.65 -6.51 -24.61
CA ASN A 462 -20.24 -5.24 -25.20
C ASN A 462 -20.78 -4.09 -24.35
N PRO A 463 -20.15 -3.81 -23.19
CA PRO A 463 -20.68 -2.84 -22.25
C PRO A 463 -20.40 -1.41 -22.69
N ASN A 464 -21.29 -0.50 -22.31
CA ASN A 464 -21.08 0.93 -22.52
C ASN A 464 -20.19 1.50 -21.41
N CYS A 465 -18.88 1.42 -21.61
CA CYS A 465 -17.87 1.97 -20.69
C CYS A 465 -17.02 3.04 -21.38
N GLU A 466 -16.77 4.13 -20.66
CA GLU A 466 -15.70 5.07 -20.94
C GLU A 466 -14.47 4.66 -20.13
N VAL A 467 -13.41 4.25 -20.83
CA VAL A 467 -12.12 3.89 -20.23
C VAL A 467 -11.07 4.87 -20.71
N LYS A 468 -10.30 5.45 -19.78
CA LYS A 468 -9.25 6.43 -20.08
C LYS A 468 -8.06 6.30 -19.14
N ASP A 469 -6.89 6.56 -19.68
CA ASP A 469 -5.72 6.90 -18.89
C ASP A 469 -5.81 8.34 -18.42
N ILE A 470 -5.35 8.59 -17.21
CA ILE A 470 -5.07 9.91 -16.65
C ILE A 470 -3.56 9.95 -16.41
N LEU A 471 -2.83 10.66 -17.26
CA LEU A 471 -1.39 10.81 -17.13
C LEU A 471 -1.03 11.63 -15.89
N SER A 472 0.23 11.58 -15.47
CA SER A 472 0.74 12.37 -14.33
C SER A 472 0.59 13.89 -14.54
N THR A 473 0.46 14.34 -15.79
CA THR A 473 0.16 15.74 -16.16
C THR A 473 -1.31 16.13 -15.95
N GLY A 474 -2.19 15.16 -15.67
CA GLY A 474 -3.65 15.32 -15.67
C GLY A 474 -4.29 15.22 -17.05
N GLU A 475 -3.50 15.00 -18.11
CA GLU A 475 -4.03 14.74 -19.45
C GLU A 475 -4.74 13.39 -19.51
N THR A 476 -5.89 13.33 -20.17
CA THR A 476 -6.68 12.11 -20.32
C THR A 476 -6.54 11.50 -21.71
N VAL A 477 -6.22 10.20 -21.81
CA VAL A 477 -6.09 9.48 -23.08
C VAL A 477 -7.14 8.35 -23.12
N PRO A 478 -8.12 8.38 -24.04
CA PRO A 478 -9.14 7.35 -24.11
C PRO A 478 -8.56 6.00 -24.57
N ILE A 479 -9.07 4.91 -23.99
CA ILE A 479 -8.71 3.53 -24.32
C ILE A 479 -9.92 2.87 -24.99
N THR A 480 -9.71 2.29 -26.16
CA THR A 480 -10.77 1.62 -26.91
C THR A 480 -10.91 0.16 -26.48
N ILE A 481 -12.12 -0.40 -26.61
CA ILE A 481 -12.35 -1.83 -26.41
C ILE A 481 -11.48 -2.67 -27.37
N CYS A 482 -10.99 -3.81 -26.89
CA CYS A 482 -10.20 -4.74 -27.70
C CYS A 482 -11.09 -5.34 -28.81
N PRO A 483 -10.66 -5.31 -30.09
CA PRO A 483 -11.37 -5.95 -31.18
C PRO A 483 -11.57 -7.46 -31.01
N ASP A 484 -12.78 -7.96 -31.30
CA ASP A 484 -13.15 -9.39 -31.24
C ASP A 484 -12.24 -10.33 -32.07
N THR A 485 -11.56 -9.78 -33.08
CA THR A 485 -10.64 -10.53 -33.94
C THR A 485 -9.32 -10.90 -33.27
N TYR A 486 -9.03 -10.33 -32.10
CA TYR A 486 -7.88 -10.72 -31.29
C TYR A 486 -8.22 -12.09 -30.68
N MET A 487 -7.65 -13.18 -31.23
CA MET A 487 -8.04 -14.56 -30.90
C MET A 487 -8.13 -14.77 -29.39
N GLY A 488 -9.33 -15.05 -28.88
CA GLY A 488 -9.56 -15.34 -27.45
C GLY A 488 -9.47 -14.15 -26.50
N GLY A 489 -9.42 -12.91 -27.01
CA GLY A 489 -9.02 -11.74 -26.23
C GLY A 489 -7.52 -11.81 -25.89
N HIS A 490 -6.84 -10.67 -25.73
CA HIS A 490 -5.49 -10.66 -25.16
C HIS A 490 -5.66 -10.44 -23.65
N PRO A 491 -5.73 -11.49 -22.81
CA PRO A 491 -6.27 -11.37 -21.46
C PRO A 491 -5.28 -10.81 -20.44
N GLN A 492 -4.00 -10.67 -20.84
CA GLN A 492 -2.97 -10.22 -19.94
C GLN A 492 -2.98 -8.69 -19.87
N LYS A 493 -2.95 -8.16 -18.65
CA LYS A 493 -2.71 -6.72 -18.37
C LYS A 493 -1.48 -6.21 -19.15
N ARG A 494 -0.50 -7.09 -19.40
CA ARG A 494 0.67 -6.84 -20.24
C ARG A 494 0.86 -7.92 -21.31
N ASP A 495 0.77 -7.52 -22.59
CA ASP A 495 0.98 -8.41 -23.73
C ASP A 495 1.88 -7.74 -24.79
N PRO A 496 3.18 -8.09 -24.87
CA PRO A 496 4.11 -7.53 -25.87
C PRO A 496 3.69 -7.77 -27.33
N ASN A 497 2.85 -8.77 -27.59
CA ASN A 497 2.34 -9.11 -28.91
C ASN A 497 1.03 -8.38 -29.23
N LEU A 498 0.53 -7.52 -28.34
CA LEU A 498 -0.68 -6.75 -28.57
C LEU A 498 -0.56 -5.92 -29.87
N PRO A 499 -1.51 -6.03 -30.81
CA PRO A 499 -1.44 -5.31 -32.09
C PRO A 499 -1.58 -3.78 -31.94
N VAL A 500 -2.14 -3.34 -30.82
CA VAL A 500 -2.30 -1.92 -30.42
C VAL A 500 -1.48 -1.63 -29.18
N ASN A 501 -1.24 -0.36 -28.87
CA ASN A 501 -0.50 0.02 -27.66
C ASN A 501 -1.27 -0.35 -26.38
N GLN A 502 -2.58 -0.17 -26.41
CA GLN A 502 -3.48 -0.50 -25.32
C GLN A 502 -4.90 -0.69 -25.84
N CYS A 503 -5.63 -1.61 -25.23
CA CYS A 503 -7.08 -1.73 -25.36
C CYS A 503 -7.63 -2.26 -24.03
N TRP A 504 -8.95 -2.27 -23.86
CA TRP A 504 -9.57 -2.87 -22.69
C TRP A 504 -10.61 -3.92 -23.07
N HIS A 505 -10.88 -4.86 -22.18
CA HIS A 505 -11.93 -5.86 -22.36
C HIS A 505 -12.51 -6.25 -21.00
N VAL A 506 -13.68 -6.87 -21.02
CA VAL A 506 -14.27 -7.49 -19.83
C VAL A 506 -13.87 -8.96 -19.79
N THR A 507 -13.42 -9.42 -18.64
CA THR A 507 -13.22 -10.84 -18.33
C THR A 507 -14.18 -11.26 -17.22
N PHE A 508 -14.24 -12.56 -16.98
CA PHE A 508 -14.87 -13.12 -15.80
C PHE A 508 -13.85 -13.31 -14.67
N ASN A 509 -14.19 -12.83 -13.48
CA ASN A 509 -13.50 -13.09 -12.23
C ASN A 509 -14.52 -13.57 -11.19
N GLU A 510 -14.32 -14.76 -10.63
CA GLU A 510 -15.25 -15.38 -9.68
C GLU A 510 -15.38 -14.59 -8.37
N GLU A 511 -14.32 -13.91 -7.93
CA GLU A 511 -14.36 -13.03 -6.74
C GLU A 511 -15.31 -11.84 -6.95
N CYS A 512 -15.40 -11.35 -8.18
CA CYS A 512 -16.35 -10.30 -8.55
C CYS A 512 -17.78 -10.83 -8.75
N ALA A 513 -17.99 -12.15 -8.64
CA ALA A 513 -19.29 -12.80 -8.77
C ALA A 513 -19.94 -13.14 -7.42
N ALA A 514 -19.16 -13.24 -6.34
CA ALA A 514 -19.65 -13.60 -5.01
C ALA A 514 -20.25 -12.38 -4.28
N PRO A 515 -21.43 -12.52 -3.63
CA PRO A 515 -21.99 -11.46 -2.79
C PRO A 515 -21.25 -11.39 -1.44
N ASP A 516 -20.20 -10.57 -1.33
CA ASP A 516 -19.62 -10.12 -0.05
C ASP A 516 -19.99 -8.65 0.23
N ALA A 517 -20.01 -8.26 1.50
CA ALA A 517 -20.29 -6.91 1.98
C ALA A 517 -19.29 -5.84 1.47
N ASN A 518 -18.11 -6.23 0.98
CA ASN A 518 -17.03 -5.30 0.60
C ASN A 518 -16.77 -5.21 -0.92
N TYR A 519 -17.14 -6.22 -1.71
CA TYR A 519 -16.91 -6.25 -3.16
C TYR A 519 -18.24 -6.50 -3.87
N GLY A 520 -18.66 -5.55 -4.70
CA GLY A 520 -20.02 -5.56 -5.26
C GLY A 520 -20.21 -6.63 -6.35
N PRO A 521 -21.36 -7.32 -6.42
CA PRO A 521 -21.59 -8.37 -7.39
C PRO A 521 -21.87 -7.78 -8.78
N SER A 522 -20.82 -7.61 -9.58
CA SER A 522 -20.93 -7.39 -11.03
C SER A 522 -21.19 -8.67 -11.82
N ARG A 523 -21.67 -9.73 -11.12
CA ARG A 523 -21.78 -11.09 -11.65
C ARG A 523 -20.47 -11.59 -12.27
N GLY A 524 -19.36 -11.13 -11.70
CA GLY A 524 -18.01 -11.51 -12.08
C GLY A 524 -17.35 -10.62 -13.12
N ALA A 525 -17.85 -9.42 -13.40
CA ALA A 525 -17.20 -8.55 -14.39
C ALA A 525 -15.92 -7.91 -13.83
N GLU A 526 -14.79 -8.22 -14.45
CA GLU A 526 -13.53 -7.48 -14.27
C GLU A 526 -13.15 -6.78 -15.58
N ILE A 527 -12.81 -5.49 -15.51
CA ILE A 527 -12.25 -4.77 -16.65
C ILE A 527 -10.73 -4.86 -16.64
N ILE A 528 -10.19 -5.45 -17.69
CA ILE A 528 -8.76 -5.56 -17.92
C ILE A 528 -8.37 -4.54 -18.99
N ILE A 529 -7.35 -3.73 -18.70
CA ILE A 529 -6.68 -2.89 -19.70
C ILE A 529 -5.39 -3.60 -20.10
N SER A 530 -5.40 -4.21 -21.29
CA SER A 530 -4.27 -4.91 -21.86
C SER A 530 -3.35 -3.92 -22.55
N ARG A 531 -2.06 -3.95 -22.22
CA ARG A 531 -1.06 -3.01 -22.74
C ARG A 531 0.11 -3.73 -23.36
N LYS A 532 0.61 -3.16 -24.46
CA LYS A 532 1.84 -3.62 -25.11
C LYS A 532 3.08 -3.28 -24.29
N THR A 533 3.08 -2.08 -23.72
CA THR A 533 4.18 -1.54 -22.92
C THR A 533 3.64 -1.02 -21.60
N ASN A 534 4.54 -0.86 -20.64
CA ASN A 534 4.23 -0.22 -19.37
C ASN A 534 3.74 1.23 -19.61
N PRO A 535 2.62 1.67 -19.01
CA PRO A 535 2.21 3.07 -19.03
C PRO A 535 3.27 3.93 -18.33
N ALA A 536 3.28 5.23 -18.62
CA ALA A 536 4.22 6.15 -17.97
C ALA A 536 3.99 6.16 -16.44
N PRO A 537 5.04 6.34 -15.62
CA PRO A 537 4.90 6.43 -14.16
C PRO A 537 3.86 7.48 -13.75
N GLY A 538 3.00 7.12 -12.79
CA GLY A 538 1.90 7.96 -12.31
C GLY A 538 0.67 8.02 -13.23
N THR A 539 0.61 7.20 -14.28
CA THR A 539 -0.63 7.01 -15.06
C THR A 539 -1.66 6.26 -14.23
N ARG A 540 -2.88 6.77 -14.20
CA ARG A 540 -4.06 6.12 -13.58
C ARG A 540 -5.05 5.71 -14.64
N ALA A 541 -5.93 4.76 -14.34
CA ALA A 541 -7.06 4.48 -15.21
C ALA A 541 -8.35 4.95 -14.53
N SER A 542 -9.19 5.63 -15.31
CA SER A 542 -10.57 5.92 -14.94
C SER A 542 -11.49 5.09 -15.83
N ILE A 543 -12.39 4.36 -15.17
CA ILE A 543 -13.34 3.45 -15.78
C ILE A 543 -14.71 3.87 -15.30
N THR A 544 -15.54 4.29 -16.24
CA THR A 544 -16.92 4.69 -15.98
C THR A 544 -17.85 3.86 -16.85
N CYS A 545 -18.69 3.02 -16.24
CA CYS A 545 -19.57 2.11 -16.96
C CYS A 545 -21.03 2.34 -16.59
N ALA A 546 -21.92 2.11 -17.56
CA ALA A 546 -23.35 1.94 -17.26
C ALA A 546 -23.60 0.55 -16.66
N GLY A 547 -24.36 0.51 -15.56
CA GLY A 547 -24.73 -0.71 -14.86
C GLY A 547 -26.22 -0.81 -14.58
N PHE A 548 -26.65 -2.03 -14.26
CA PHE A 548 -27.97 -2.34 -13.71
C PHE A 548 -27.95 -2.23 -12.18
N PRO A 549 -29.10 -2.07 -11.51
CA PRO A 549 -29.19 -2.29 -10.08
C PRO A 549 -28.74 -3.70 -9.73
N LEU A 550 -28.34 -3.91 -8.47
CA LEU A 550 -27.88 -5.21 -7.98
C LEU A 550 -29.00 -6.21 -7.73
N THR A 551 -30.22 -5.70 -7.54
CA THR A 551 -31.39 -6.49 -7.22
C THR A 551 -32.61 -5.90 -7.90
N GLU A 552 -33.63 -6.72 -8.06
CA GLU A 552 -34.95 -6.30 -8.52
C GLU A 552 -35.48 -5.13 -7.66
N GLN A 553 -35.92 -4.03 -8.30
CA GLN A 553 -36.35 -2.81 -7.58
C GLN A 553 -37.87 -2.75 -7.40
N LEU A 554 -38.63 -3.29 -8.35
CA LEU A 554 -40.09 -3.27 -8.37
C LEU A 554 -40.64 -4.66 -8.65
N CYS A 555 -41.04 -5.36 -7.59
CA CYS A 555 -41.45 -6.77 -7.67
C CYS A 555 -42.84 -7.05 -8.28
N GLN A 556 -43.45 -6.11 -9.00
CA GLN A 556 -44.80 -6.24 -9.59
C GLN A 556 -44.99 -5.40 -10.86
N ASP A 557 -43.93 -5.13 -11.63
CA ASP A 557 -44.01 -4.29 -12.83
C ASP A 557 -43.74 -5.02 -14.15
N ASP A 558 -43.56 -6.35 -14.10
CA ASP A 558 -43.19 -7.24 -15.21
C ASP A 558 -41.86 -6.86 -15.89
N ILE A 559 -41.01 -6.10 -15.21
CA ILE A 559 -39.67 -5.70 -15.67
C ILE A 559 -38.63 -6.58 -14.96
N ASP A 560 -37.54 -6.84 -15.65
CA ASP A 560 -36.32 -7.43 -15.11
C ASP A 560 -35.37 -6.25 -14.86
N ASN A 561 -35.36 -5.71 -13.65
CA ASN A 561 -34.66 -4.47 -13.33
C ASN A 561 -33.15 -4.69 -13.24
N ASP A 562 -32.71 -5.82 -12.70
CA ASP A 562 -31.29 -6.15 -12.53
C ASP A 562 -30.72 -6.95 -13.72
N PHE A 563 -31.58 -7.33 -14.67
CA PHE A 563 -31.26 -8.01 -15.92
C PHE A 563 -30.66 -9.42 -15.72
N ASP A 564 -31.17 -10.18 -14.76
CA ASP A 564 -30.75 -11.57 -14.48
C ASP A 564 -31.56 -12.63 -15.25
N GLY A 565 -32.62 -12.22 -15.94
CA GLY A 565 -33.54 -13.08 -16.68
C GLY A 565 -34.77 -13.55 -15.90
N LEU A 566 -34.90 -13.15 -14.64
CA LEU A 566 -36.07 -13.32 -13.78
C LEU A 566 -36.78 -11.98 -13.60
N ARG A 567 -38.03 -12.04 -13.16
CA ARG A 567 -38.89 -10.85 -13.04
C ARG A 567 -39.77 -11.00 -11.82
N ASP A 568 -40.00 -9.88 -11.14
CA ASP A 568 -40.99 -9.78 -10.08
C ASP A 568 -40.89 -10.97 -9.09
N CYS A 569 -41.99 -11.65 -8.83
CA CYS A 569 -42.06 -12.77 -7.89
C CYS A 569 -41.40 -14.07 -8.36
N GLN A 570 -40.96 -14.15 -9.63
CA GLN A 570 -40.08 -15.23 -10.09
C GLN A 570 -38.63 -14.96 -9.70
N ASP A 571 -38.29 -13.71 -9.37
CA ASP A 571 -36.99 -13.28 -8.90
C ASP A 571 -36.81 -13.59 -7.39
N PRO A 572 -35.71 -14.25 -6.99
CA PRO A 572 -35.37 -14.49 -5.58
C PRO A 572 -35.25 -13.21 -4.73
N ASP A 573 -34.82 -12.10 -5.29
CA ASP A 573 -34.62 -10.83 -4.58
C ASP A 573 -35.95 -10.26 -4.06
N CYS A 574 -37.01 -10.49 -4.81
CA CYS A 574 -38.37 -10.12 -4.44
C CYS A 574 -38.96 -11.02 -3.35
N GLN A 575 -38.43 -12.22 -3.17
CA GLN A 575 -38.85 -13.14 -2.10
C GLN A 575 -38.14 -12.84 -0.77
N ALA A 576 -36.91 -12.32 -0.83
CA ALA A 576 -36.12 -11.98 0.35
C ALA A 576 -36.61 -10.71 1.08
N ASN A 577 -37.24 -9.76 0.37
CA ASN A 577 -37.49 -8.40 0.88
C ASN A 577 -38.88 -8.10 1.45
N ASN A 578 -39.87 -9.00 1.40
CA ASN A 578 -41.06 -9.05 2.29
C ASN A 578 -42.09 -10.06 1.75
N ASN A 579 -42.44 -11.05 2.58
CA ASN A 579 -43.45 -12.10 2.34
C ASN A 579 -44.90 -11.59 2.05
N GLU A 580 -45.13 -10.31 1.79
CA GLU A 580 -46.47 -9.77 1.45
C GLU A 580 -46.62 -9.36 -0.02
N ILE A 581 -45.53 -9.23 -0.79
CA ILE A 581 -45.59 -8.71 -2.18
C ILE A 581 -45.91 -9.81 -3.19
N CYS A 582 -45.47 -11.05 -2.92
CA CYS A 582 -45.54 -12.17 -3.86
C CYS A 582 -46.46 -13.32 -3.43
N ASN A 583 -47.34 -13.08 -2.45
CA ASN A 583 -48.28 -14.05 -1.88
C ASN A 583 -49.74 -13.75 -2.25
#